data_AF-W2HV08-F1
#
_entry.id   AF-W2HV08-F1
#
_cell.length_a   1.000
_cell.length_b   1.000
_cell.length_c   1.000
_cell.angle_alpha   90.00
_cell.angle_beta   90.00
_cell.angle_gamma   90.00
#
_symmetry.space_group_name_H-M   'P 1'
#
loop_
_entity.id
_entity.type
_entity.pdbx_description
1 polymer ?
#
loop_
_entity_poly.entity_id
_entity_poly.type
_entity_poly.pdbx_seq_one_letter_code
_entity_poly.pdbx_strand_id
1 'polypeptide(L)'
;MSIALLYALTTLPDLEPLVKLQRMELVALNSLRRLPEVASNHHLAHLVVWQAQLCCNGFLGYCDVSHPVCSGLSTNECISVSDGPSIESQVFFASQPALCDKNEPFIPNALPPLKAQIDVCGGVLYRQCRDPLFESKPVGICVNLYFQVIACNSFDLTAIYGRQQEILYGLGLPCDPKEEAWLGCV
;
A
#
# COMPACT_ATOMS: atom_id res chain seq x y z
N MET A 1 5.26 -5.51 13.72
CA MET A 1 6.07 -4.93 12.64
C MET A 1 6.31 -6.02 11.62
N SER A 2 5.50 -6.07 10.56
CA SER A 2 5.68 -7.00 9.44
C SER A 2 5.76 -6.17 8.18
N ILE A 3 6.95 -6.15 7.56
CA ILE A 3 7.20 -5.42 6.32
C ILE A 3 7.45 -6.48 5.24
N ALA A 4 6.36 -6.96 4.64
CA ALA A 4 6.41 -7.73 3.42
C ALA A 4 5.36 -7.16 2.48
N LEU A 5 5.79 -6.56 1.37
CA LEU A 5 4.90 -6.13 0.30
C LEU A 5 4.53 -7.36 -0.53
N LEU A 6 3.41 -7.99 -0.18
CA LEU A 6 2.97 -9.25 -0.79
C LEU A 6 2.04 -8.99 -1.99
N TYR A 7 2.47 -8.14 -2.92
CA TYR A 7 1.63 -7.70 -4.05
C TYR A 7 1.18 -8.83 -4.96
N ALA A 8 1.95 -9.91 -5.06
CA ALA A 8 1.65 -11.08 -5.90
C ALA A 8 0.88 -12.18 -5.16
N LEU A 9 0.58 -12.01 -3.86
CA LEU A 9 -0.14 -13.02 -3.10
C LEU A 9 -1.61 -13.06 -3.54
N THR A 10 -2.00 -14.14 -4.20
CA THR A 10 -3.35 -14.32 -4.71
C THR A 10 -4.28 -15.06 -3.75
N THR A 11 -3.71 -15.86 -2.86
CA THR A 11 -4.43 -16.76 -1.95
C THR A 11 -3.71 -16.86 -0.61
N LEU A 12 -4.46 -16.95 0.48
CA LEU A 12 -3.94 -17.26 1.80
C LEU A 12 -4.02 -18.77 2.07
N PRO A 13 -3.18 -19.31 2.96
CA PRO A 13 -3.36 -20.66 3.48
C PRO A 13 -4.65 -20.76 4.31
N ASP A 14 -5.08 -21.99 4.56
CA ASP A 14 -6.19 -22.26 5.47
C ASP A 14 -5.89 -21.76 6.89
N LEU A 15 -6.91 -21.22 7.55
CA LEU A 15 -6.84 -20.69 8.90
C LEU A 15 -7.38 -21.67 9.95
N GLU A 16 -7.97 -22.80 9.56
CA GLU A 16 -8.50 -23.82 10.50
C GLU A 16 -7.52 -24.19 11.63
N PRO A 17 -6.20 -24.37 11.38
CA PRO A 17 -5.25 -24.70 12.45
C PRO A 17 -5.03 -23.55 13.46
N LEU A 18 -5.37 -22.32 13.10
CA LEU A 18 -5.11 -21.12 13.89
C LEU A 18 -6.25 -20.84 14.88
N VAL A 19 -6.51 -21.80 15.77
CA VAL A 19 -7.64 -21.75 16.71
C VAL A 19 -7.61 -20.58 17.68
N LYS A 20 -6.44 -19.97 17.93
CA LYS A 20 -6.26 -18.78 18.79
C LYS A 20 -6.20 -17.47 18.02
N LEU A 21 -6.40 -17.48 16.71
CA LEU A 21 -6.37 -16.27 15.89
C LEU A 21 -7.49 -15.32 16.33
N GLN A 22 -7.12 -14.11 16.73
CA GLN A 22 -8.07 -13.08 17.18
C GLN A 22 -8.21 -11.90 16.23
N ARG A 23 -7.13 -11.63 15.47
CA ARG A 23 -7.02 -10.47 14.59
C ARG A 23 -6.25 -10.84 13.34
N MET A 24 -6.76 -10.40 12.20
CA MET A 24 -6.09 -10.50 10.92
C MET A 24 -6.20 -9.15 10.20
N GLU A 25 -5.05 -8.61 9.78
CA GLU A 25 -4.97 -7.35 9.04
C GLU A 25 -4.23 -7.60 7.73
N LEU A 26 -4.92 -7.34 6.63
CA LEU A 26 -4.47 -7.62 5.27
C LEU A 26 -4.51 -6.32 4.48
N VAL A 27 -3.36 -5.67 4.37
CA VAL A 27 -3.23 -4.32 3.80
C VAL A 27 -2.37 -4.36 2.54
N ALA A 28 -2.83 -3.66 1.50
CA ALA A 28 -2.13 -3.54 0.22
C ALA A 28 -1.81 -4.89 -0.46
N LEU A 29 -2.69 -5.88 -0.26
CA LEU A 29 -2.62 -7.19 -0.92
C LEU A 29 -3.38 -7.15 -2.24
N ASN A 30 -2.88 -6.35 -3.17
CA ASN A 30 -3.61 -5.97 -4.38
C ASN A 30 -4.06 -7.16 -5.23
N SER A 31 -3.28 -8.24 -5.28
CA SER A 31 -3.67 -9.45 -6.02
C SER A 31 -4.48 -10.46 -5.21
N LEU A 32 -4.76 -10.22 -3.92
CA LEU A 32 -5.49 -11.17 -3.08
C LEU A 32 -6.94 -11.23 -3.55
N ARG A 33 -7.34 -12.38 -4.09
CA ARG A 33 -8.64 -12.57 -4.72
C ARG A 33 -9.70 -13.15 -3.79
N ARG A 34 -9.29 -13.89 -2.77
CA ARG A 34 -10.18 -14.62 -1.86
C ARG A 34 -9.64 -14.63 -0.44
N LEU A 35 -10.53 -14.71 0.53
CA LEU A 35 -10.21 -15.09 1.90
C LEU A 35 -10.50 -16.58 2.11
N PRO A 36 -9.75 -17.25 2.99
CA PRO A 36 -10.08 -18.59 3.46
C PRO A 36 -11.35 -18.55 4.33
N GLU A 37 -11.93 -19.72 4.57
CA GLU A 37 -13.04 -19.86 5.51
C GLU A 37 -12.60 -19.47 6.93
N VAL A 38 -13.50 -18.83 7.67
CA VAL A 38 -13.25 -18.35 9.05
C VAL A 38 -14.25 -18.90 10.06
N ALA A 39 -15.21 -19.72 9.61
CA ALA A 39 -16.23 -20.32 10.47
C ALA A 39 -15.64 -21.10 11.66
N SER A 40 -14.53 -21.80 11.45
CA SER A 40 -13.79 -22.54 12.49
C SER A 40 -12.99 -21.65 13.44
N ASN A 41 -12.73 -20.38 13.09
CA ASN A 41 -11.91 -19.47 13.87
C ASN A 41 -12.76 -18.68 14.87
N HIS A 42 -13.32 -19.37 15.88
CA HIS A 42 -14.27 -18.79 16.84
C HIS A 42 -13.74 -17.61 17.69
N HIS A 43 -12.41 -17.43 17.74
CA HIS A 43 -11.78 -16.31 18.46
C HIS A 43 -11.48 -15.11 17.55
N LEU A 44 -11.62 -15.25 16.23
CA LEU A 44 -11.37 -14.16 15.30
C LEU A 44 -12.45 -13.09 15.50
N ALA A 45 -12.03 -11.95 16.02
CA ALA A 45 -12.91 -10.83 16.33
C ALA A 45 -12.70 -9.64 15.41
N HIS A 46 -11.51 -9.54 14.81
CA HIS A 46 -11.10 -8.40 13.99
C HIS A 46 -10.53 -8.86 12.66
N LEU A 47 -11.16 -8.41 11.58
CA LEU A 47 -10.65 -8.56 10.22
C LEU A 47 -10.58 -7.19 9.57
N VAL A 48 -9.38 -6.81 9.14
CA VAL A 48 -9.14 -5.65 8.29
C VAL A 48 -8.68 -6.17 6.94
N VAL A 49 -9.38 -5.75 5.88
CA VAL A 49 -8.89 -5.93 4.52
C VAL A 49 -8.95 -4.61 3.81
N TRP A 50 -7.81 -4.14 3.35
CA TRP A 50 -7.68 -2.86 2.69
C TRP A 50 -6.83 -3.02 1.44
N GLN A 51 -7.34 -2.49 0.32
CA GLN A 51 -6.74 -2.61 -1.02
C GLN A 51 -6.41 -4.05 -1.41
N ALA A 52 -7.45 -4.85 -1.62
CA ALA A 52 -7.35 -6.19 -2.19
C ALA A 52 -8.40 -6.39 -3.29
N GLN A 53 -8.09 -7.15 -4.33
CA GLN A 53 -9.03 -7.44 -5.42
C GLN A 53 -10.33 -8.09 -4.93
N LEU A 54 -10.29 -8.85 -3.84
CA LEU A 54 -11.50 -9.43 -3.22
C LEU A 54 -12.58 -8.39 -2.89
N CYS A 55 -12.19 -7.12 -2.72
CA CYS A 55 -13.10 -6.00 -2.46
C CYS A 55 -13.88 -5.53 -3.70
N CYS A 56 -13.62 -6.07 -4.88
CA CYS A 56 -14.26 -5.63 -6.12
C CYS A 56 -14.36 -6.72 -7.19
N ASN A 57 -13.93 -7.96 -6.92
CA ASN A 57 -13.87 -9.02 -7.92
C ASN A 57 -15.04 -10.02 -7.86
N GLY A 58 -16.11 -9.75 -7.10
CA GLY A 58 -17.24 -10.67 -6.93
C GLY A 58 -17.22 -11.54 -5.68
N PHE A 59 -16.06 -11.70 -5.01
CA PHE A 59 -15.93 -12.61 -3.85
C PHE A 59 -16.90 -12.29 -2.71
N LEU A 60 -17.11 -11.00 -2.40
CA LEU A 60 -18.05 -10.54 -1.39
C LEU A 60 -19.47 -10.30 -1.94
N GLY A 61 -19.79 -10.86 -3.10
CA GLY A 61 -21.13 -10.80 -3.72
C GLY A 61 -21.35 -9.65 -4.69
N TYR A 62 -20.38 -8.75 -4.91
CA TYR A 62 -20.43 -7.72 -5.94
C TYR A 62 -19.11 -7.62 -6.70
N CYS A 63 -19.20 -7.35 -8.01
CA CYS A 63 -18.05 -7.12 -8.86
C CYS A 63 -18.08 -5.70 -9.44
N ASP A 64 -17.00 -4.96 -9.24
CA ASP A 64 -16.79 -3.60 -9.72
C ASP A 64 -15.39 -3.47 -10.34
N VAL A 65 -15.30 -3.75 -11.64
CA VAL A 65 -14.05 -3.64 -12.40
C VAL A 65 -13.57 -2.19 -12.60
N SER A 66 -14.41 -1.20 -12.26
CA SER A 66 -14.02 0.21 -12.30
C SER A 66 -13.27 0.65 -11.04
N HIS A 67 -13.35 -0.14 -9.96
CA HIS A 67 -12.62 0.12 -8.73
C HIS A 67 -11.10 0.10 -8.98
N PRO A 68 -10.31 1.08 -8.47
CA PRO A 68 -8.89 1.19 -8.77
C PRO A 68 -8.07 -0.08 -8.50
N VAL A 69 -8.42 -0.83 -7.45
CA VAL A 69 -7.74 -2.09 -7.09
C VAL A 69 -8.04 -3.23 -8.08
N CYS A 70 -9.20 -3.20 -8.73
CA CYS A 70 -9.58 -4.17 -9.78
C CYS A 70 -9.29 -3.64 -11.19
N SER A 71 -8.55 -2.54 -11.33
CA SER A 71 -8.16 -2.03 -12.65
C SER A 71 -7.39 -3.11 -13.43
N GLY A 72 -7.87 -3.42 -14.63
CA GLY A 72 -7.33 -4.47 -15.49
C GLY A 72 -8.03 -5.84 -15.36
N LEU A 73 -8.95 -6.02 -14.40
CA LEU A 73 -9.82 -7.18 -14.32
C LEU A 73 -10.95 -7.08 -15.35
N SER A 74 -11.18 -8.14 -16.12
CA SER A 74 -12.35 -8.28 -16.99
C SER A 74 -13.60 -8.67 -16.20
N THR A 75 -14.78 -8.26 -16.66
CA THR A 75 -16.06 -8.71 -16.07
C THR A 75 -16.23 -10.23 -16.12
N ASN A 76 -15.57 -10.89 -17.06
CA ASN A 76 -15.60 -12.36 -17.17
C ASN A 76 -14.71 -13.04 -16.13
N GLU A 77 -13.84 -12.29 -15.45
CA GLU A 77 -12.95 -12.78 -14.39
C GLU A 77 -13.53 -12.57 -12.98
N CYS A 78 -14.74 -12.01 -12.89
CA CYS A 78 -15.48 -11.91 -11.63
C CYS A 78 -15.78 -13.30 -11.06
N ILE A 79 -15.62 -13.44 -9.75
CA ILE A 79 -15.98 -14.64 -8.99
C ILE A 79 -17.50 -14.71 -8.91
N SER A 80 -18.06 -15.88 -9.24
CA SER A 80 -19.49 -16.13 -9.09
C SER A 80 -19.86 -16.27 -7.61
N VAL A 81 -21.12 -15.98 -7.28
CA VAL A 81 -21.64 -16.14 -5.91
C VAL A 81 -21.51 -17.57 -5.40
N SER A 82 -21.57 -18.58 -6.30
CA SER A 82 -21.39 -19.99 -5.95
C SER A 82 -19.98 -20.32 -5.45
N ASP A 83 -18.99 -19.54 -5.88
CA ASP A 83 -17.56 -19.73 -5.58
C ASP A 83 -17.10 -18.78 -4.48
N GLY A 84 -18.06 -18.13 -3.80
CA GLY A 84 -17.86 -17.28 -2.64
C GLY A 84 -17.72 -18.07 -1.33
N PRO A 85 -17.56 -17.37 -0.20
CA PRO A 85 -17.38 -18.00 1.10
C PRO A 85 -18.67 -18.66 1.60
N SER A 86 -18.57 -19.57 2.57
CA SER A 86 -19.73 -20.15 3.26
C SER A 86 -20.62 -19.07 3.90
N ILE A 87 -21.89 -19.40 4.16
CA ILE A 87 -22.85 -18.48 4.80
C ILE A 87 -22.33 -17.96 6.14
N GLU A 88 -21.70 -18.83 6.94
CA GLU A 88 -21.14 -18.48 8.25
C GLU A 88 -20.01 -17.46 8.11
N SER A 89 -19.06 -17.70 7.20
CA SER A 89 -17.98 -16.76 6.89
C SER A 89 -18.51 -15.45 6.28
N GLN A 90 -19.54 -15.50 5.43
CA GLN A 90 -20.18 -14.30 4.86
C GLN A 90 -20.79 -13.42 5.95
N VAL A 91 -21.50 -14.01 6.92
CA VAL A 91 -22.09 -13.27 8.05
C VAL A 91 -20.99 -12.60 8.86
N PHE A 92 -19.88 -13.32 9.13
CA PHE A 92 -18.74 -12.72 9.79
C PHE A 92 -18.17 -11.55 8.98
N PHE A 93 -17.86 -11.73 7.69
CA PHE A 93 -17.31 -10.69 6.82
C PHE A 93 -18.20 -9.44 6.75
N ALA A 94 -19.51 -9.60 6.63
CA ALA A 94 -20.47 -8.50 6.61
C ALA A 94 -20.51 -7.72 7.93
N SER A 95 -20.13 -8.34 9.05
CA SER A 95 -20.06 -7.67 10.36
C SER A 95 -18.81 -6.80 10.54
N GLN A 96 -17.82 -6.90 9.65
CA GLN A 96 -16.51 -6.27 9.83
C GLN A 96 -16.48 -4.88 9.17
N PRO A 97 -16.44 -3.79 9.95
CA PRO A 97 -16.51 -2.43 9.38
C PRO A 97 -15.28 -2.05 8.55
N ALA A 98 -14.11 -2.61 8.89
CA ALA A 98 -12.84 -2.35 8.22
C ALA A 98 -12.55 -3.33 7.06
N LEU A 99 -13.52 -4.17 6.69
CA LEU A 99 -13.42 -5.03 5.51
C LEU A 99 -13.81 -4.21 4.28
N CYS A 100 -12.83 -3.91 3.42
CA CYS A 100 -13.05 -3.19 2.16
C CYS A 100 -13.71 -1.81 2.36
N ASP A 101 -13.36 -1.11 3.44
CA ASP A 101 -13.87 0.24 3.70
C ASP A 101 -13.47 1.19 2.57
N LYS A 102 -14.46 1.89 2.02
CA LYS A 102 -14.32 2.81 0.89
C LYS A 102 -13.68 4.14 1.30
N ASN A 103 -13.66 4.44 2.59
CA ASN A 103 -13.06 5.67 3.12
C ASN A 103 -11.56 5.52 3.37
N GLU A 104 -11.03 4.30 3.30
CA GLU A 104 -9.61 4.08 3.51
C GLU A 104 -8.78 4.68 2.36
N PRO A 105 -7.61 5.26 2.65
CA PRO A 105 -6.77 5.88 1.62
C PRO A 105 -6.40 4.87 0.52
N PHE A 106 -5.98 5.33 -0.65
CA PHE A 106 -5.34 4.43 -1.61
C PHE A 106 -3.82 4.53 -1.42
N ILE A 107 -3.15 3.49 -0.90
CA ILE A 107 -1.69 3.36 -0.96
C ILE A 107 -1.30 2.91 -2.38
N PRO A 108 -0.57 3.71 -3.14
CA PRO A 108 -0.04 3.28 -4.43
C PRO A 108 0.94 2.12 -4.26
N ASN A 109 1.02 1.24 -5.27
CA ASN A 109 2.09 0.25 -5.32
C ASN A 109 3.46 0.93 -5.26
N ALA A 110 4.40 0.33 -4.52
CA ALA A 110 5.80 0.70 -4.61
C ALA A 110 6.33 0.28 -5.99
N LEU A 111 6.19 1.17 -6.97
CA LEU A 111 6.74 0.98 -8.30
C LEU A 111 8.24 1.30 -8.27
N PRO A 112 9.07 0.56 -9.04
CA PRO A 112 10.46 0.93 -9.18
C PRO A 112 10.56 2.31 -9.84
N PRO A 113 11.44 3.21 -9.36
CA PRO A 113 11.57 4.53 -9.93
C PRO A 113 12.10 4.44 -11.37
N LEU A 114 11.63 5.35 -12.23
CA LEU A 114 12.12 5.42 -13.61
C LEU A 114 13.54 5.99 -13.63
N LYS A 115 14.32 5.60 -14.65
CA LYS A 115 15.68 6.13 -14.87
C LYS A 115 15.73 7.66 -14.84
N ALA A 116 14.76 8.33 -15.46
CA ALA A 116 14.68 9.80 -15.46
C ALA A 116 14.60 10.39 -14.03
N GLN A 117 13.89 9.73 -13.11
CA GLN A 117 13.80 10.16 -11.71
C GLN A 117 15.07 9.87 -10.92
N ILE A 118 15.82 8.84 -11.30
CA ILE A 118 17.10 8.46 -10.66
C ILE A 118 18.21 9.43 -11.11
N ASP A 119 18.29 9.69 -12.42
CA ASP A 119 19.38 10.47 -13.03
C ASP A 119 19.43 11.91 -12.47
N VAL A 120 18.26 12.54 -12.23
CA VAL A 120 18.19 13.89 -11.64
C VAL A 120 18.73 13.95 -10.21
N CYS A 121 18.76 12.83 -9.50
CA CYS A 121 19.26 12.77 -8.14
C CYS A 121 20.75 12.45 -8.06
N GLY A 122 21.35 11.87 -9.10
CA GLY A 122 22.79 11.58 -9.13
C GLY A 122 23.30 10.79 -7.91
N GLY A 123 22.44 9.98 -7.27
CA GLY A 123 22.76 9.23 -6.06
C GLY A 123 22.88 10.04 -4.77
N VAL A 124 22.44 11.30 -4.73
CA VAL A 124 22.53 12.17 -3.55
C VAL A 124 21.19 12.26 -2.84
N LEU A 125 21.16 11.91 -1.55
CA LEU A 125 19.98 12.03 -0.69
C LEU A 125 19.67 13.50 -0.39
N TYR A 126 18.38 13.78 -0.20
CA TYR A 126 17.79 15.06 0.23
C TYR A 126 18.01 16.26 -0.70
N ARG A 127 18.72 16.08 -1.82
CA ARG A 127 18.80 17.05 -2.91
C ARG A 127 17.41 17.47 -3.40
N GLN A 128 17.24 18.75 -3.67
CA GLN A 128 16.06 19.27 -4.36
C GLN A 128 16.04 18.78 -5.82
N CYS A 129 14.89 18.28 -6.28
CA CYS A 129 14.73 17.82 -7.66
C CYS A 129 13.44 18.36 -8.30
N ARG A 130 13.34 18.21 -9.62
CA ARG A 130 12.16 18.53 -10.43
C ARG A 130 11.65 17.23 -11.04
N ASP A 131 10.48 16.76 -10.62
CA ASP A 131 10.03 15.40 -10.95
C ASP A 131 9.69 15.29 -12.45
N PRO A 132 10.44 14.47 -13.22
CA PRO A 132 10.23 14.33 -14.66
C PRO A 132 8.99 13.51 -15.03
N LEU A 133 8.31 12.87 -14.07
CA LEU A 133 7.06 12.14 -14.33
C LEU A 133 5.90 13.05 -14.72
N PHE A 134 5.99 14.34 -14.36
CA PHE A 134 4.92 15.30 -14.60
C PHE A 134 5.37 16.42 -15.51
N GLU A 135 4.48 16.83 -16.39
CA GLU A 135 4.70 17.96 -17.27
C GLU A 135 4.96 19.26 -16.50
N SER A 136 4.29 19.45 -15.34
CA SER A 136 4.49 20.61 -14.47
C SER A 136 5.84 20.63 -13.74
N LYS A 137 6.59 19.51 -13.75
CA LYS A 137 7.89 19.35 -13.07
C LYS A 137 7.86 19.90 -11.63
N PRO A 138 6.98 19.36 -10.78
CA PRO A 138 6.84 19.81 -9.40
C PRO A 138 8.18 19.65 -8.66
N VAL A 139 8.39 20.49 -7.64
CA VAL A 139 9.53 20.37 -6.75
C VAL A 139 9.37 19.10 -5.93
N GLY A 140 10.43 18.30 -5.87
CA GLY A 140 10.51 17.09 -5.07
C GLY A 140 11.82 17.00 -4.30
N ILE A 141 11.98 15.89 -3.61
CA ILE A 141 13.17 15.53 -2.85
C ILE A 141 13.74 14.20 -3.34
N CYS A 142 15.07 14.11 -3.40
CA CYS A 142 15.76 12.87 -3.71
C CYS A 142 15.81 11.98 -2.48
N VAL A 143 15.03 10.91 -2.46
CA VAL A 143 14.95 9.99 -1.32
C VAL A 143 14.95 8.54 -1.77
N ASN A 144 15.28 7.67 -0.83
CA ASN A 144 15.06 6.25 -0.95
C ASN A 144 13.69 5.91 -0.32
N LEU A 145 12.64 5.83 -1.15
CA LEU A 145 11.37 5.27 -0.70
C LEU A 145 11.40 3.75 -0.79
N TYR A 146 10.80 3.09 0.20
CA TYR A 146 10.66 1.63 0.25
C TYR A 146 11.99 0.85 0.10
N PHE A 147 13.10 1.41 0.56
CA PHE A 147 14.45 0.83 0.42
C PHE A 147 14.90 0.60 -1.04
N GLN A 148 14.32 1.32 -2.00
CA GLN A 148 14.71 1.33 -3.41
C GLN A 148 15.94 2.24 -3.69
N VAL A 149 16.25 2.47 -4.96
CA VAL A 149 17.30 3.42 -5.37
C VAL A 149 16.84 4.87 -5.11
N ILE A 150 17.79 5.77 -4.84
CA ILE A 150 17.53 7.19 -4.65
C ILE A 150 16.93 7.76 -5.94
N ALA A 151 15.73 8.32 -5.83
CA ALA A 151 15.01 8.91 -6.95
C ALA A 151 14.24 10.14 -6.50
N CYS A 152 13.90 10.99 -7.47
CA CYS A 152 13.09 12.17 -7.22
C CYS A 152 11.67 11.76 -6.85
N ASN A 153 11.20 12.25 -5.70
CA ASN A 153 9.81 12.11 -5.28
C ASN A 153 9.20 13.49 -5.00
N SER A 154 8.12 13.81 -5.71
CA SER A 154 7.33 15.04 -5.48
C SER A 154 5.92 14.79 -4.90
N PHE A 155 5.57 13.53 -4.60
CA PHE A 155 4.25 13.17 -4.08
C PHE A 155 4.23 13.10 -2.56
N ASP A 156 5.30 12.60 -1.96
CA ASP A 156 5.45 12.40 -0.52
C ASP A 156 6.06 13.65 0.13
N LEU A 157 5.20 14.61 0.42
CA LEU A 157 5.59 15.83 1.14
C LEU A 157 6.10 15.52 2.56
N THR A 158 5.76 14.36 3.13
CA THR A 158 6.22 13.99 4.47
C THR A 158 7.72 13.73 4.50
N ALA A 159 8.32 13.29 3.38
CA ALA A 159 9.77 13.19 3.26
C ALA A 159 10.46 14.56 3.37
N ILE A 160 9.88 15.61 2.77
CA ILE A 160 10.41 16.99 2.87
C ILE A 160 10.25 17.51 4.29
N TYR A 161 9.03 17.49 4.83
CA TYR A 161 8.75 18.03 6.16
C TYR A 161 9.50 17.27 7.26
N GLY A 162 9.57 15.94 7.14
CA GLY A 162 10.33 15.09 8.05
C GLY A 162 11.80 15.49 8.07
N ARG A 163 12.43 15.64 6.90
CA ARG A 163 13.84 16.04 6.84
C ARG A 163 14.08 17.45 7.38
N GLN A 164 13.17 18.40 7.16
CA GLN A 164 13.25 19.73 7.77
C GLN A 164 13.23 19.67 9.31
N GLN A 165 12.41 18.79 9.90
CA GLN A 165 12.40 18.58 11.35
C GLN A 165 13.71 17.93 11.85
N GLU A 166 14.23 16.94 11.13
CA GLU A 166 15.52 16.33 11.46
C GLU A 166 16.64 17.37 11.51
N ILE A 167 16.71 18.26 10.51
CA ILE A 167 17.68 19.36 10.45
C ILE A 167 17.49 20.31 11.65
N LEU A 168 16.25 20.76 11.87
CA LEU A 168 15.94 21.73 12.93
C LEU A 168 16.36 21.24 14.32
N TYR A 169 16.17 19.94 14.59
CA TYR A 169 16.49 19.35 15.89
C TYR A 169 17.86 18.66 15.95
N GLY A 170 18.64 18.69 14.87
CA GLY A 170 19.95 18.03 14.80
C GLY A 170 19.87 16.51 14.97
N LEU A 171 18.83 15.89 14.42
CA LEU A 171 18.57 14.45 14.51
C LEU A 171 19.04 13.72 13.23
N GLY A 172 19.44 12.47 13.39
CA GLY A 172 19.81 11.61 12.26
C GLY A 172 21.15 12.00 11.62
N LEU A 173 21.23 11.90 10.30
CA LEU A 173 22.44 12.25 9.55
C LEU A 173 22.65 13.76 9.52
N PRO A 174 23.88 14.25 9.79
CA PRO A 174 24.24 15.65 9.57
C PRO A 174 23.85 16.08 8.15
N CYS A 175 23.25 17.27 8.02
CA CYS A 175 22.83 17.76 6.73
C CYS A 175 23.99 18.27 5.88
N ASP A 176 23.83 18.19 4.56
CA ASP A 176 24.75 18.78 3.58
C ASP A 176 24.31 20.22 3.27
N PRO A 177 25.09 21.26 3.63
CA PRO A 177 24.73 22.65 3.40
C PRO A 177 24.60 23.03 1.91
N LYS A 178 25.14 22.25 0.98
CA LYS A 178 24.99 22.50 -0.47
C LYS A 178 23.69 21.91 -1.00
N GLU A 179 23.40 20.67 -0.63
CA GLU A 179 22.28 19.90 -1.19
C GLU A 179 20.98 20.13 -0.43
N GLU A 180 21.07 20.51 0.86
CA GLU A 180 19.95 20.61 1.79
C GLU A 180 19.71 22.04 2.29
N ALA A 181 20.37 23.06 1.73
CA ALA A 181 20.10 24.48 2.05
C ALA A 181 18.62 24.85 1.86
N TRP A 182 17.97 24.28 0.85
CA TRP A 182 16.55 24.48 0.56
C TRP A 182 15.62 23.89 1.64
N LEU A 183 16.15 23.05 2.54
CA LEU A 183 15.48 22.47 3.70
C LEU A 183 15.83 23.19 5.01
N GLY A 184 16.69 24.22 4.96
CA GLY A 184 17.10 25.00 6.13
C GLY A 184 18.45 24.57 6.75
N CYS A 185 19.23 23.73 6.07
CA CYS A 185 20.61 23.44 6.47
C CYS A 185 21.49 24.69 6.31
N VAL A 186 22.32 24.98 7.31
CA VAL A 186 23.23 26.16 7.36
C VAL A 186 24.67 25.74 7.60
#